data_AF-A0A829YIL8-F1
#
_entry.id   AF-A0A829YIL8-F1
#
_cell.length_a   1.000
_cell.length_b   1.000
_cell.length_c   1.000
_cell.angle_alpha   90.00
_cell.angle_beta   90.00
_cell.angle_gamma   90.00
#
_symmetry.space_group_name_H-M   'P 1'
#
loop_
_entity.id
_entity.type
_entity.pdbx_description
1 polymer ?
#
loop_
_entity_poly.entity_id
_entity_poly.type
_entity_poly.pdbx_seq_one_letter_code
_entity_poly.pdbx_strand_id
1 'polypeptide(L)'
;MEAAQAAQFAELLEQEQRQRAAAQPQPDVGLPSGSPSDVNLDVILDVPVTLSMEVGRTRIPIRNLLQLNQGSVVELDRAAGEPLDVFVNGTLVAHGEVVVVNEKFGIRLTDVISPSERIRKLK
;
A
#
# COMPACT_ATOMS: atom_id res chain seq x y z
N MET A 1 33.97 -74.82 -1.72
CA MET A 1 33.52 -73.96 -2.83
C MET A 1 32.23 -73.28 -2.38
N GLU A 2 32.32 -72.41 -1.36
CA GLU A 2 31.13 -71.93 -0.60
C GLU A 2 31.21 -70.44 -0.21
N ALA A 3 32.42 -69.85 -0.21
CA ALA A 3 32.62 -68.43 0.08
C ALA A 3 32.28 -67.48 -1.10
N ALA A 4 32.05 -68.00 -2.31
CA ALA A 4 31.78 -67.18 -3.50
C ALA A 4 30.29 -66.81 -3.69
N GLN A 5 29.36 -67.57 -3.08
CA GLN A 5 27.92 -67.32 -3.21
C GLN A 5 27.39 -66.29 -2.20
N ALA A 6 28.04 -66.12 -1.04
CA ALA A 6 27.63 -65.15 -0.02
C ALA A 6 27.87 -63.69 -0.44
N ALA A 7 28.93 -63.41 -1.20
CA ALA A 7 29.25 -62.06 -1.67
C ALA A 7 28.24 -61.56 -2.73
N GLN A 8 27.81 -62.45 -3.63
CA GLN A 8 26.87 -62.10 -4.70
C GLN A 8 25.45 -61.83 -4.17
N PHE A 9 25.06 -62.45 -3.05
CA PHE A 9 23.77 -62.21 -2.41
C PHE A 9 23.73 -60.88 -1.63
N ALA A 10 24.86 -60.47 -1.03
CA ALA A 10 24.95 -59.19 -0.32
C ALA A 10 24.87 -57.98 -1.26
N GLU A 11 25.52 -58.03 -2.43
CA GLU A 11 25.47 -56.93 -3.42
C GLU A 11 24.08 -56.74 -4.05
N LEU A 12 23.33 -57.82 -4.24
CA LEU A 12 21.96 -57.77 -4.76
C LEU A 12 20.99 -57.05 -3.81
N LEU A 13 21.18 -57.19 -2.50
CA LEU A 13 20.34 -56.54 -1.48
C LEU A 13 20.66 -55.04 -1.33
N GLU A 14 21.91 -54.63 -1.51
CA GLU A 14 22.30 -53.21 -1.50
C GLU A 14 21.78 -52.44 -2.73
N GLN A 15 21.70 -53.10 -3.90
CA GLN A 15 21.14 -52.49 -5.10
C GLN A 15 19.63 -52.23 -4.99
N GLU A 16 18.88 -53.15 -4.37
CA GLU A 16 17.43 -52.97 -4.13
C GLU A 16 17.15 -51.81 -3.15
N GLN A 17 17.99 -51.62 -2.13
CA GLN A 17 17.84 -50.52 -1.18
C GLN A 17 18.18 -49.15 -1.79
N ARG A 18 19.19 -49.06 -2.67
CA ARG A 18 19.48 -47.81 -3.40
C ARG A 18 18.36 -47.39 -4.34
N GLN A 19 17.66 -48.34 -4.97
CA GLN A 19 16.54 -48.04 -5.85
C GLN A 19 15.29 -47.57 -5.08
N ARG A 20 15.04 -48.09 -3.86
CA ARG A 20 13.94 -47.62 -3.01
C ARG A 20 14.16 -46.21 -2.43
N ALA A 21 15.42 -45.79 -2.25
CA ALA A 21 15.75 -44.46 -1.73
C ALA A 21 15.57 -43.32 -2.76
N ALA A 22 15.49 -43.63 -4.06
CA ALA A 22 15.35 -42.63 -5.13
C ALA A 22 13.90 -42.29 -5.52
N ALA A 23 12.90 -42.90 -4.87
CA ALA A 23 11.48 -42.78 -5.26
C ALA A 23 10.57 -42.36 -4.10
N GLN A 24 11.07 -41.56 -3.14
CA GLN A 24 10.19 -40.85 -2.21
C GLN A 24 9.86 -39.48 -2.80
N PRO A 25 8.62 -39.23 -3.28
CA PRO A 25 8.18 -37.88 -3.54
C PRO A 25 8.19 -37.14 -2.21
N GLN A 26 9.14 -36.22 -2.04
CA GLN A 26 9.06 -35.24 -0.97
C GLN A 26 7.74 -34.50 -1.14
N PRO A 27 6.89 -34.39 -0.11
CA PRO A 27 5.76 -33.48 -0.19
C PRO A 27 6.36 -32.10 -0.39
N ASP A 28 6.10 -31.53 -1.57
CA ASP A 28 6.35 -30.13 -1.85
C ASP A 28 5.45 -29.34 -0.90
N VAL A 29 5.97 -29.09 0.31
CA VAL A 29 5.38 -28.13 1.23
C VAL A 29 5.67 -26.80 0.58
N GLY A 30 4.82 -26.44 -0.38
CA GLY A 30 4.84 -25.17 -1.06
C GLY A 30 4.67 -24.10 0.01
N LEU A 31 5.80 -23.64 0.57
CA LEU A 31 5.85 -22.36 1.22
C LEU A 31 5.35 -21.38 0.16
N PRO A 32 4.31 -20.58 0.44
CA PRO A 32 3.87 -19.57 -0.49
C PRO A 32 5.07 -18.68 -0.76
N SER A 33 5.69 -18.90 -1.93
CA SER A 33 6.71 -18.03 -2.49
C SER A 33 5.96 -16.81 -3.02
N GLY A 34 5.36 -16.06 -2.09
CA GLY A 34 4.75 -14.79 -2.36
C GLY A 34 5.87 -13.84 -2.70
N SER A 35 6.08 -13.62 -4.00
CA SER A 35 6.73 -12.42 -4.46
C SER A 35 6.03 -11.23 -3.79
N PRO A 36 6.75 -10.29 -3.15
CA PRO A 36 6.14 -9.12 -2.48
C PRO A 36 5.45 -8.15 -3.47
N SER A 37 5.33 -8.55 -4.75
CA SER A 37 4.69 -7.81 -5.83
C SER A 37 3.18 -7.94 -5.86
N ASP A 38 2.62 -9.00 -5.26
CA ASP A 38 1.18 -9.29 -5.33
C ASP A 38 0.56 -9.17 -3.94
N VAL A 39 0.77 -8.00 -3.32
CA VAL A 39 -0.18 -7.56 -2.30
C VAL A 39 -1.53 -7.51 -3.03
N ASN A 40 -2.45 -8.39 -2.66
CA ASN A 40 -3.76 -8.52 -3.30
C ASN A 40 -4.46 -7.15 -3.27
N LEU A 41 -4.34 -6.39 -4.35
CA LEU A 41 -4.72 -4.99 -4.40
C LEU A 41 -6.22 -4.84 -4.11
N ASP A 42 -6.99 -5.86 -4.46
CA ASP A 42 -8.42 -5.99 -4.19
C ASP A 42 -8.76 -5.85 -2.70
N VAL A 43 -7.87 -6.27 -1.79
CA VAL A 43 -8.09 -6.13 -0.33
C VAL A 43 -7.81 -4.70 0.16
N ILE A 44 -6.96 -3.93 -0.53
CA ILE A 44 -6.61 -2.56 -0.14
C ILE A 44 -7.65 -1.54 -0.64
N LEU A 45 -8.40 -1.86 -1.69
CA LEU A 45 -9.39 -0.93 -2.28
C LEU A 45 -10.48 -0.50 -1.30
N ASP A 46 -10.81 -1.33 -0.30
CA ASP A 46 -11.85 -1.06 0.69
C ASP A 46 -11.37 -0.28 1.93
N VAL A 47 -10.07 0.06 1.99
CA VAL A 47 -9.52 0.80 3.12
C VAL A 47 -10.05 2.24 3.11
N PRO A 48 -10.75 2.70 4.16
CA PRO A 48 -11.25 4.07 4.22
C PRO A 48 -10.10 5.06 4.35
N VAL A 49 -10.16 6.14 3.57
CA VAL A 49 -9.19 7.24 3.60
C VAL A 49 -9.87 8.57 3.89
N THR A 50 -9.16 9.50 4.54
CA THR A 50 -9.67 10.85 4.77
C THR A 50 -9.28 11.75 3.62
N LEU A 51 -10.29 12.23 2.89
CA LEU A 51 -10.15 13.30 1.91
C LEU A 51 -10.40 14.64 2.61
N SER A 52 -9.50 15.59 2.41
CA SER A 52 -9.62 16.95 2.96
C SER A 52 -9.31 17.96 1.87
N MET A 53 -9.93 19.13 1.94
CA MET A 53 -9.64 20.26 1.06
C MET A 53 -9.30 21.46 1.93
N GLU A 54 -8.22 22.14 1.58
CA GLU A 54 -7.73 23.28 2.36
C GLU A 54 -7.94 24.58 1.59
N VAL A 55 -8.53 25.56 2.26
CA VAL A 55 -8.63 26.93 1.74
C VAL A 55 -7.24 27.58 1.66
N GLY A 56 -6.38 27.30 2.64
CA GLY A 56 -5.01 27.80 2.70
C GLY A 56 -4.37 27.56 4.06
N ARG A 57 -3.07 27.84 4.14
CA ARG A 57 -2.28 27.77 5.36
C ARG A 57 -1.63 29.13 5.61
N THR A 58 -1.27 29.41 6.85
CA THR A 58 -0.36 30.50 7.20
C THR A 58 0.45 30.15 8.43
N ARG A 59 1.54 30.87 8.67
CA ARG A 59 2.38 30.74 9.86
C ARG A 59 2.29 32.03 10.67
N ILE A 60 1.78 31.92 11.90
CA ILE A 60 1.73 33.04 12.84
C ILE A 60 2.56 32.73 14.09
N PRO A 61 3.22 33.74 14.69
CA PRO A 61 3.90 33.58 15.98
C PRO A 61 2.90 33.14 17.07
N ILE A 62 3.36 32.33 18.03
CA ILE A 62 2.54 31.86 19.16
C ILE A 62 1.85 33.02 19.89
N ARG A 63 2.54 34.16 20.03
CA ARG A 63 1.98 35.35 20.68
C ARG A 63 0.73 35.90 19.97
N ASN A 64 0.66 35.81 18.63
CA ASN A 64 -0.49 36.27 17.86
C ASN A 64 -1.63 35.25 17.95
N LEU A 65 -1.30 33.95 17.94
CA LEU A 65 -2.27 32.87 18.13
C LEU A 65 -3.02 33.01 19.47
N LEU A 66 -2.31 33.31 20.55
CA LEU A 66 -2.90 33.50 21.89
C LEU A 66 -3.76 34.78 22.00
N GLN A 67 -3.65 35.71 21.05
CA GLN A 67 -4.44 36.95 21.00
C GLN A 67 -5.70 36.82 20.12
N LEU A 68 -5.88 35.70 19.43
CA LEU A 68 -7.06 35.47 18.60
C LEU A 68 -8.30 35.37 19.49
N ASN A 69 -9.34 36.10 19.10
CA ASN A 69 -10.63 36.14 19.76
C ASN A 69 -11.74 35.96 18.72
N GLN A 70 -12.98 35.82 19.19
CA GLN A 70 -14.14 35.81 18.29
C GLN A 70 -14.13 37.08 17.42
N GLY A 71 -14.20 36.90 16.10
CA GLY A 71 -14.14 38.00 15.13
C GLY A 71 -12.74 38.36 14.64
N SER A 72 -11.67 37.74 15.16
CA SER A 72 -10.34 37.89 14.57
C SER A 72 -10.31 37.31 13.14
N VAL A 73 -9.72 38.07 12.22
CA VAL A 73 -9.49 37.65 10.83
C VAL A 73 -8.02 37.28 10.67
N VAL A 74 -7.77 36.09 10.12
CA VAL A 74 -6.41 35.60 9.84
C VAL A 74 -6.25 35.50 8.33
N GLU A 75 -5.26 36.20 7.80
CA GLU A 75 -4.89 36.13 6.39
C GLU A 75 -4.17 34.80 6.11
N LEU A 76 -4.47 34.19 4.96
CA LEU A 76 -3.85 32.95 4.52
C LEU A 76 -2.84 33.23 3.40
N ASP A 77 -1.86 32.35 3.22
CA ASP A 77 -0.79 32.54 2.25
C ASP A 77 -1.26 32.36 0.78
N ARG A 78 -2.52 31.94 0.55
CA ARG A 78 -3.10 31.67 -0.77
C ARG A 78 -3.93 32.85 -1.27
N ALA A 79 -3.76 33.20 -2.55
CA ALA A 79 -4.54 34.24 -3.20
C ALA A 79 -5.97 33.77 -3.54
N ALA A 80 -6.92 34.70 -3.49
CA ALA A 80 -8.31 34.42 -3.86
C ALA A 80 -8.44 34.10 -5.36
N GLY A 81 -9.22 33.07 -5.69
CA GLY A 81 -9.49 32.66 -7.07
C GLY A 81 -8.58 31.53 -7.61
N GLU A 82 -7.56 31.15 -6.86
CA GLU A 82 -6.77 29.94 -7.16
C GLU A 82 -7.56 28.68 -6.76
N PRO A 83 -7.40 27.56 -7.50
CA PRO A 83 -8.00 26.30 -7.09
C PRO A 83 -7.44 25.86 -5.73
N LEU A 84 -8.28 25.18 -4.95
CA LEU A 84 -7.96 24.67 -3.62
C LEU A 84 -7.24 23.33 -3.71
N ASP A 85 -6.38 23.08 -2.73
CA ASP A 85 -5.63 21.82 -2.64
C ASP A 85 -6.50 20.74 -2.01
N VAL A 86 -6.46 19.56 -2.62
CA VAL A 86 -7.15 18.37 -2.13
C VAL A 86 -6.12 17.35 -1.68
N PHE A 87 -6.19 17.00 -0.40
CA PHE A 87 -5.29 16.07 0.26
C PHE A 87 -6.01 14.76 0.59
N VAL A 88 -5.29 13.65 0.45
CA VAL A 88 -5.67 12.34 1.00
C VAL A 88 -4.63 11.95 2.03
N ASN A 89 -5.04 11.74 3.28
CA ASN A 89 -4.15 11.45 4.41
C ASN A 89 -2.93 12.41 4.48
N GLY A 90 -3.16 13.70 4.21
CA GLY A 90 -2.12 14.73 4.23
C GLY A 90 -1.27 14.85 2.96
N THR A 91 -1.52 14.02 1.94
CA THR A 91 -0.77 14.06 0.67
C THR A 91 -1.56 14.74 -0.43
N LEU A 92 -0.95 15.72 -1.12
CA LEU A 92 -1.59 16.43 -2.23
C LEU A 92 -1.82 15.49 -3.41
N VAL A 93 -3.09 15.31 -3.79
CA VAL A 93 -3.51 14.42 -4.88
C VAL A 93 -4.25 15.12 -6.01
N ALA A 94 -4.81 16.30 -5.73
CA ALA A 94 -5.61 17.03 -6.71
C ALA A 94 -5.72 18.51 -6.34
N HIS A 95 -6.18 19.29 -7.32
CA HIS A 95 -6.70 20.64 -7.17
C HIS A 95 -8.19 20.63 -7.49
N GLY A 96 -8.94 21.54 -6.88
CA GLY A 96 -10.38 21.63 -7.11
C GLY A 96 -10.99 22.91 -6.61
N GLU A 97 -12.31 22.99 -6.69
CA GLU A 97 -13.08 24.15 -6.25
C GLU A 97 -14.29 23.71 -5.43
N VAL A 98 -14.70 24.57 -4.50
CA VAL A 98 -15.89 24.36 -3.68
C VAL A 98 -17.12 24.55 -4.54
N VAL A 99 -17.98 23.54 -4.58
CA VAL A 99 -19.29 23.63 -5.19
C VAL A 99 -20.36 23.34 -4.14
N VAL A 100 -21.59 23.81 -4.37
CA VAL A 100 -22.73 23.45 -3.53
C VAL A 100 -23.64 22.52 -4.33
N VAL A 101 -23.93 21.35 -3.75
CA VAL A 101 -24.81 20.35 -4.35
C VAL A 101 -25.82 19.91 -3.30
N ASN A 102 -27.11 20.08 -3.59
CA ASN A 102 -28.20 19.74 -2.65
C ASN A 102 -27.99 20.37 -1.26
N GLU A 103 -27.69 21.68 -1.22
CA GLU A 103 -27.42 22.44 0.02
C GLU A 103 -26.23 21.94 0.84
N LYS A 104 -25.40 21.05 0.28
CA LYS A 104 -24.18 20.54 0.89
C LYS A 104 -22.96 21.03 0.14
N PHE A 105 -21.85 21.18 0.85
CA PHE A 105 -20.56 21.42 0.22
C PHE A 105 -20.10 20.17 -0.54
N GLY A 106 -19.56 20.40 -1.73
CA GLY A 106 -18.93 19.41 -2.59
C GLY A 106 -17.61 19.96 -3.15
N ILE A 107 -16.84 19.07 -3.76
CA ILE A 107 -15.54 19.39 -4.36
C ILE A 107 -15.62 19.01 -5.83
N ARG A 108 -15.43 19.98 -6.72
CA ARG A 108 -15.22 19.71 -8.15
C ARG A 108 -13.71 19.69 -8.40
N LEU A 109 -13.20 18.52 -8.78
CA LEU A 109 -11.77 18.36 -9.09
C LEU A 109 -11.46 19.01 -10.44
N THR A 110 -10.44 19.85 -10.49
CA THR A 110 -9.97 20.52 -11.72
C THR A 110 -8.76 19.82 -12.31
N ASP A 111 -7.83 19.36 -11.46
CA ASP A 111 -6.63 18.63 -11.85
C ASP A 111 -6.35 17.52 -10.84
N VAL A 112 -6.02 16.31 -11.31
CA VAL A 112 -5.91 15.11 -10.46
C VAL A 112 -4.76 14.25 -10.94
N ILE A 113 -3.88 13.84 -10.02
CA ILE A 113 -2.76 12.95 -10.34
C ILE A 113 -3.25 11.55 -10.73
N SER A 114 -2.43 10.81 -11.48
CA SER A 114 -2.81 9.50 -11.99
C SER A 114 -3.09 8.49 -10.87
N PRO A 115 -3.98 7.49 -11.08
CA PRO A 115 -4.28 6.47 -10.06
C PRO A 115 -3.02 5.77 -9.53
N SER A 116 -2.07 5.44 -10.42
CA SER A 116 -0.80 4.81 -10.05
C SER A 116 0.07 5.70 -9.17
N GLU A 117 0.08 7.02 -9.41
CA GLU A 117 0.79 7.97 -8.56
C GLU A 117 0.12 8.17 -7.21
N ARG A 118 -1.22 8.14 -7.15
CA ARG A 118 -1.94 8.19 -5.86
C ARG A 118 -1.53 7.03 -4.96
N ILE A 119 -1.53 5.81 -5.48
CA ILE A 119 -1.17 4.62 -4.69
C ILE A 119 0.29 4.70 -4.23
N ARG A 120 1.20 5.17 -5.09
CA ARG A 120 2.62 5.35 -4.72
C ARG A 120 2.82 6.41 -3.63
N LYS A 121 2.04 7.49 -3.67
CA LYS A 121 2.11 8.59 -2.70
C LYS A 121 1.44 8.27 -1.35
N LEU A 122 0.60 7.23 -1.30
CA LEU A 122 -0.11 6.78 -0.10
C LEU A 122 0.58 5.59 0.60
N LYS A 123 1.63 5.03 -0.01
CA LYS A 123 2.44 3.95 0.55
C LYS A 123 3.51 4.52 1.47
#